data_AF-A0AAP0IBP6-F1
#
_entry.id   AF-A0AAP0IBP6-F1
#
_cell.length_a   1.000
_cell.length_b   1.000
_cell.length_c   1.000
_cell.angle_alpha   90.00
_cell.angle_beta   90.00
_cell.angle_gamma   90.00
#
_symmetry.space_group_name_H-M   'P 1'
#
loop_
_entity.id
_entity.type
_entity.pdbx_description
1 polymer ?
#
loop_
_entity_poly.entity_id
_entity_poly.type
_entity_poly.pdbx_seq_one_letter_code
_entity_poly.pdbx_strand_id
1 'polypeptide(L)'
;MHKLKKNCLRSDFVTDEVWRKYLEYWESEDFLVRSRQKSLNRNTEVERPGTRVSKHGGGSVSFVAINERLTHTSKRTPTVNELYLHLHTVNHKEVTFIDAKSERFYLFIVNPCSLSSRADVRS
;
A
#
# COMPACT_ATOMS: atom_id res chain seq x y z
N MET A 1 8.98 2.86 6.64
CA MET A 1 10.29 2.78 7.30
C MET A 1 10.39 3.98 8.22
N HIS A 2 10.42 3.78 9.55
CA HIS A 2 10.77 4.88 10.44
C HIS A 2 12.26 5.12 10.26
N LYS A 3 12.63 6.16 9.50
CA LYS A 3 13.81 6.92 9.87
C LYS A 3 13.42 7.52 11.22
N LEU A 4 13.83 6.89 12.33
CA LEU A 4 13.93 7.64 13.57
C LEU A 4 14.74 8.85 13.17
N LYS A 5 14.11 10.04 13.15
CA LYS A 5 14.82 11.26 12.83
C LYS A 5 16.04 11.23 13.74
N LYS A 6 17.23 11.51 13.22
CA LYS A 6 18.45 11.65 14.03
C LYS A 6 18.26 12.59 15.25
N ASN A 7 17.14 13.32 15.28
CA ASN A 7 16.68 14.22 16.32
C ASN A 7 15.29 13.81 16.87
N CYS A 8 15.00 12.52 17.09
CA CYS A 8 13.74 12.11 17.73
C CYS A 8 13.82 12.57 19.19
N LEU A 9 13.21 13.72 19.47
CA LEU A 9 13.12 14.27 20.82
C LEU A 9 12.34 13.28 21.69
N ARG A 10 12.90 12.94 22.85
CA ARG A 10 12.22 12.19 23.89
C ARG A 10 10.94 12.95 24.26
N SER A 11 9.80 12.27 24.25
CA SER A 11 8.54 12.87 24.74
C SER A 11 8.62 13.15 26.25
N ASP A 12 8.00 14.23 26.71
CA ASP A 12 8.04 14.65 28.12
C ASP A 12 7.47 13.61 29.11
N PHE A 13 6.58 12.74 28.63
CA PHE A 13 5.96 11.68 29.44
C PHE A 13 6.82 10.41 29.56
N VAL A 14 7.93 10.32 28.83
CA VAL A 14 8.84 9.17 28.88
C VAL A 14 10.05 9.57 29.72
N THR A 15 10.32 8.82 30.79
CA THR A 15 11.50 9.08 31.63
C THR A 15 12.79 8.81 30.85
N ASP A 16 13.88 9.46 31.26
CA ASP A 16 15.18 9.31 30.57
C ASP A 16 15.70 7.87 30.61
N GLU A 17 15.45 7.16 31.71
CA GLU A 17 15.83 5.75 31.84
C GLU A 17 15.11 4.87 30.82
N VAL A 18 13.80 5.06 30.66
CA VAL A 18 13.00 4.28 29.70
C VAL A 18 13.39 4.63 28.28
N TRP A 19 13.64 5.91 27.99
CA TRP A 19 14.10 6.36 26.68
C TRP A 19 15.44 5.74 26.29
N ARG A 20 16.40 5.71 27.23
CA ARG A 20 17.70 5.06 27.01
C ARG A 20 17.54 3.57 26.68
N LYS A 21 16.68 2.85 27.42
CA LYS A 21 16.38 1.42 27.13
C LYS A 21 15.80 1.22 25.73
N TYR A 22 14.97 2.15 25.24
CA TYR A 22 14.45 2.07 23.87
C TYR A 22 15.54 2.30 22.82
N LEU A 23 16.44 3.27 23.03
CA LEU A 23 17.58 3.49 22.13
C LEU A 23 18.48 2.26 22.09
N GLU A 24 18.87 1.72 23.25
CA GLU A 24 19.67 0.49 23.35
C GLU A 24 18.99 -0.70 22.62
N TYR A 25 17.67 -0.88 22.81
CA TYR A 25 16.92 -1.92 22.12
C TYR A 25 16.86 -1.71 20.60
N TRP A 26 16.65 -0.48 20.14
CA TRP A 26 16.58 -0.17 18.70
C TRP A 26 17.94 -0.22 18.00
N GLU A 27 19.04 -0.08 18.73
CA GLU A 27 20.41 -0.26 18.24
C GLU A 27 20.85 -1.74 18.29
N SER A 28 20.11 -2.61 18.97
CA SER A 28 20.43 -4.04 19.03
C SER A 28 20.40 -4.70 17.64
N GLU A 29 21.36 -5.59 17.39
CA GLU A 29 21.48 -6.31 16.12
C GLU A 29 20.19 -7.10 15.80
N ASP A 30 19.62 -7.77 16.79
CA ASP A 30 18.35 -8.51 16.66
C ASP A 30 17.22 -7.62 16.16
N PHE A 31 17.10 -6.40 16.69
CA PHE A 31 16.10 -5.45 16.23
C PHE A 31 16.37 -5.01 14.79
N LEU A 32 17.62 -4.67 14.45
CA LEU A 32 18.00 -4.22 13.11
C LEU A 32 17.74 -5.31 12.06
N VAL A 33 18.11 -6.56 12.35
CA VAL A 33 17.84 -7.73 11.48
C VAL A 33 16.34 -7.92 11.30
N ARG A 34 15.56 -7.97 12.38
CA ARG A 34 14.10 -8.13 12.31
C ARG A 34 13.43 -6.96 11.57
N SER A 35 13.91 -5.73 11.78
CA SER A 35 13.42 -4.53 11.13
C SER A 35 13.70 -4.56 9.62
N ARG A 36 14.93 -4.95 9.23
CA ARG A 36 15.33 -5.14 7.84
C ARG A 36 14.47 -6.21 7.18
N GLN A 37 14.32 -7.38 7.80
CA GLN A 37 13.49 -8.48 7.28
C GLN A 37 12.03 -8.07 7.12
N LYS A 38 11.43 -7.43 8.14
CA LYS A 38 10.06 -6.89 8.04
C LYS A 38 9.94 -5.87 6.92
N SER A 39 10.97 -5.05 6.69
CA SER A 39 10.95 -4.11 5.58
C SER A 39 11.06 -4.77 4.22
N LEU A 40 11.89 -5.82 4.09
CA LEU A 40 11.95 -6.65 2.91
C LEU A 40 10.58 -7.29 2.67
N ASN A 41 9.99 -7.97 3.64
CA ASN A 41 8.67 -8.62 3.50
C ASN A 41 7.54 -7.66 3.06
N ARG A 42 7.59 -6.37 3.43
CA ARG A 42 6.62 -5.36 2.95
C ARG A 42 6.90 -4.85 1.53
N ASN A 43 8.14 -4.96 1.07
CA ASN A 43 8.63 -4.39 -0.19
C ASN A 43 8.90 -5.45 -1.26
N THR A 44 9.07 -6.72 -0.88
CA THR A 44 9.23 -7.84 -1.81
C THR A 44 7.85 -8.31 -2.27
N GLU A 45 7.76 -8.61 -3.55
CA GLU A 45 6.65 -9.37 -4.10
C GLU A 45 6.72 -10.78 -3.49
N VAL A 46 5.75 -11.13 -2.64
CA VAL A 46 5.68 -12.48 -2.08
C VAL A 46 5.26 -13.41 -3.21
N GLU A 47 6.24 -13.96 -3.95
CA GLU A 47 6.31 -15.12 -4.88
C GLU A 47 5.12 -15.50 -5.79
N ARG A 48 3.97 -14.84 -5.66
CA ARG A 48 2.72 -15.08 -6.36
C ARG A 48 2.16 -13.74 -6.79
N PRO A 49 1.95 -13.52 -8.09
CA PRO A 49 1.35 -12.28 -8.59
C PRO A 49 0.02 -12.00 -7.89
N GLY A 50 -0.05 -10.88 -7.16
CA GLY A 50 -1.25 -10.44 -6.43
C GLY A 50 -1.22 -10.62 -4.90
N THR A 51 -0.12 -11.13 -4.33
CA THR A 51 0.05 -11.31 -2.86
C THR A 51 0.79 -10.14 -2.21
N ARG A 52 0.66 -8.94 -2.78
CA ARG A 52 1.23 -7.74 -2.18
C ARG A 52 0.46 -7.42 -0.90
N VAL A 53 1.15 -6.89 0.13
CA VAL A 53 0.49 -5.99 1.08
C VAL A 53 -0.02 -4.82 0.24
N SER A 54 -1.34 -4.74 0.01
CA SER A 54 -1.96 -3.71 -0.80
C SER A 54 -1.44 -2.35 -0.33
N LYS A 55 -0.56 -1.73 -1.13
CA LYS A 55 -0.19 -0.34 -0.89
C LYS A 55 -1.33 0.43 -1.50
N HIS A 56 -2.35 0.75 -0.71
CA HIS A 56 -3.35 1.71 -1.13
C HIS A 56 -2.62 3.01 -1.51
N GLY A 57 -2.64 3.36 -2.80
CA GLY A 57 -2.00 4.58 -3.31
C GLY A 57 -2.62 5.85 -2.73
N GLY A 58 -3.84 5.77 -2.19
CA GLY A 58 -4.58 6.88 -1.60
C GLY A 58 -4.16 7.28 -0.18
N GLY A 59 -3.23 6.58 0.47
CA GLY A 59 -2.90 6.83 1.88
C GLY A 59 -4.11 6.62 2.80
N SER A 60 -4.27 7.44 3.83
CA SER A 60 -5.42 7.40 4.77
C SER A 60 -6.67 8.14 4.26
N VAL A 61 -6.68 8.58 2.99
CA VAL A 61 -7.80 9.32 2.41
C VAL A 61 -8.92 8.35 2.04
N SER A 62 -10.15 8.69 2.42
CA SER A 62 -11.33 7.87 2.11
C SER A 62 -11.68 7.91 0.62
N PHE A 63 -12.37 6.87 0.15
CA PHE A 63 -12.95 6.82 -1.20
C PHE A 63 -13.85 8.03 -1.48
N VAL A 64 -14.65 8.45 -0.49
CA VAL A 64 -15.56 9.60 -0.60
C VAL A 64 -14.80 10.89 -0.88
N ALA A 65 -13.75 11.16 -0.11
CA ALA A 65 -12.95 12.38 -0.28
C ALA A 65 -12.23 12.42 -1.64
N ILE A 66 -11.80 11.27 -2.17
CA ILE A 66 -11.19 11.19 -3.49
C ILE A 66 -12.24 11.39 -4.58
N ASN A 67 -13.43 10.81 -4.42
CA ASN A 67 -14.56 11.01 -5.32
C ASN A 67 -14.96 12.50 -5.42
N GLU A 68 -15.05 13.20 -4.30
CA GLU A 68 -15.33 14.64 -4.25
C GLU A 68 -14.24 15.46 -4.97
N ARG A 69 -12.97 15.16 -4.72
CA ARG A 69 -11.83 15.84 -5.38
C ARG A 69 -11.84 15.64 -6.89
N LEU A 70 -12.09 14.42 -7.34
CA LEU A 70 -12.22 14.10 -8.76
C LEU A 70 -13.44 14.81 -9.36
N THR A 71 -14.55 14.85 -8.64
CA THR A 71 -15.76 15.57 -9.08
C THR A 71 -15.48 17.06 -9.28
N HIS A 72 -14.76 17.68 -8.35
CA HIS A 72 -14.36 19.08 -8.45
C HIS A 72 -13.37 19.32 -9.60
N THR A 73 -12.39 18.44 -9.77
CA THR A 73 -11.33 18.58 -10.79
C THR A 73 -11.87 18.36 -12.21
N SER A 74 -12.66 17.30 -12.40
CA SER A 74 -13.23 16.92 -13.69
C SER A 74 -14.56 17.62 -13.99
N LYS A 75 -15.11 18.40 -13.05
CA LYS A 75 -16.43 19.05 -13.10
C LYS A 75 -17.59 18.10 -13.44
N ARG A 76 -17.41 16.82 -13.15
CA ARG A 76 -18.38 15.74 -13.39
C ARG A 76 -18.16 14.64 -12.36
N THR A 77 -19.21 13.89 -12.03
CA THR A 77 -19.07 12.71 -11.18
C THR A 77 -18.18 11.68 -11.89
N PRO A 78 -17.08 11.22 -11.26
CA PRO A 78 -16.24 10.19 -11.82
C PRO A 78 -16.97 8.84 -11.84
N THR A 79 -16.65 8.00 -12.80
CA THR A 79 -17.17 6.63 -12.82
C THR A 79 -16.45 5.78 -11.77
N VAL A 80 -17.05 4.65 -11.39
CA VAL A 80 -16.41 3.69 -10.46
C VAL A 80 -15.07 3.21 -11.01
N ASN A 81 -14.97 3.04 -12.34
CA ASN A 81 -13.74 2.61 -13.01
C ASN A 81 -12.64 3.68 -12.93
N GLU A 82 -12.99 4.94 -13.17
CA GLU A 82 -12.05 6.07 -13.06
C GLU A 82 -11.58 6.25 -11.62
N LEU A 83 -12.50 6.15 -10.65
CA LEU A 83 -12.17 6.21 -9.24
C LEU A 83 -11.22 5.06 -8.84
N TYR A 84 -11.47 3.86 -9.35
CA TYR A 84 -10.64 2.68 -9.12
C TYR A 84 -9.24 2.83 -9.73
N LEU A 85 -9.15 3.27 -11.00
CA LEU A 85 -7.87 3.53 -11.66
C LEU A 85 -7.07 4.60 -10.91
N HIS A 86 -7.71 5.68 -10.50
CA HIS A 86 -7.07 6.75 -9.75
C HIS A 86 -6.46 6.22 -8.44
N LEU A 87 -7.15 5.32 -7.75
CA LEU A 87 -6.71 4.77 -6.47
C LEU A 87 -5.63 3.69 -6.58
N HIS A 88 -5.61 2.94 -7.67
CA HIS A 88 -4.82 1.72 -7.79
C HIS A 88 -3.76 1.80 -8.89
N THR A 89 -3.54 2.99 -9.47
CA THR A 89 -2.41 3.27 -10.36
C THR A 89 -1.35 4.15 -9.71
N VAL A 90 -0.10 3.92 -10.10
CA VAL A 90 1.05 4.67 -9.62
C VAL A 90 0.91 6.13 -10.02
N ASN A 91 1.07 7.04 -9.05
CA ASN A 91 0.94 8.48 -9.23
C ASN A 91 -0.37 8.93 -9.89
N HIS A 92 -1.43 8.11 -9.80
CA HIS A 92 -2.74 8.42 -10.38
C HIS A 92 -2.72 8.63 -11.90
N LYS A 93 -1.74 8.03 -12.60
CA LYS A 93 -1.55 8.20 -14.05
C LYS A 93 -2.34 7.22 -14.91
N GLU A 94 -3.10 6.31 -14.31
CA GLU A 94 -3.93 5.31 -15.01
C GLU A 94 -3.16 4.31 -15.91
N VAL A 95 -1.83 4.43 -16.02
CA VAL A 95 -1.00 3.59 -16.89
C VAL A 95 -0.51 2.31 -16.20
N THR A 96 -0.12 2.39 -14.93
CA THR A 96 0.56 1.29 -14.24
C THR A 96 -0.09 1.02 -12.91
N PHE A 97 -0.59 -0.20 -12.71
CA PHE A 97 -1.17 -0.60 -11.43
C PHE A 97 -0.11 -0.72 -10.33
N ILE A 98 -0.50 -0.39 -9.11
CA ILE A 98 0.36 -0.46 -7.91
C ILE A 98 0.65 -1.93 -7.53
N ASP A 99 -0.25 -2.84 -7.89
CA ASP A 99 -0.10 -4.28 -7.73
C ASP A 99 -0.92 -5.08 -8.74
N ALA A 100 -0.49 -6.32 -9.00
CA ALA A 100 -1.12 -7.22 -9.95
C ALA A 100 -2.55 -7.66 -9.56
N LYS A 101 -2.90 -7.58 -8.27
CA LYS A 101 -4.27 -7.90 -7.82
C LYS A 101 -5.23 -6.81 -8.29
N SER A 102 -4.80 -5.56 -8.19
CA SER A 102 -5.57 -4.40 -8.60
C SER A 102 -5.84 -4.42 -10.10
N GLU A 103 -4.82 -4.77 -10.89
CA GLU A 103 -4.94 -4.97 -12.34
C GLU A 103 -5.92 -6.10 -12.68
N ARG A 104 -5.77 -7.27 -12.06
CA ARG A 104 -6.67 -8.42 -12.29
C ARG A 104 -8.12 -8.09 -11.97
N PHE A 105 -8.37 -7.40 -10.86
CA PHE A 105 -9.72 -6.99 -10.47
C PHE A 105 -10.28 -5.94 -11.43
N TYR A 106 -9.47 -4.99 -11.90
CA TYR A 106 -9.88 -4.04 -12.94
C TYR A 106 -10.27 -4.76 -14.23
N LEU A 107 -9.47 -5.73 -14.68
CA LEU A 107 -9.77 -6.54 -15.84
C LEU A 107 -11.07 -7.33 -15.67
N PHE A 108 -11.37 -7.83 -14.47
CA PHE A 108 -12.65 -8.49 -14.17
C PHE A 108 -13.83 -7.51 -14.25
N ILE A 109 -13.68 -6.28 -13.74
CA ILE A 109 -14.73 -5.25 -13.82
C ILE A 109 -15.01 -4.87 -15.28
N VAL A 110 -13.96 -4.67 -16.08
CA VAL A 110 -14.09 -4.19 -17.47
C VAL A 110 -14.45 -5.33 -18.44
N ASN A 111 -14.01 -6.56 -18.17
CA ASN A 111 -14.23 -7.73 -19.01
C ASN A 111 -14.72 -8.93 -18.18
N PRO A 112 -15.98 -8.92 -17.69
CA PRO A 112 -16.52 -10.01 -16.88
C PRO A 112 -16.59 -11.36 -17.63
N CYS A 113 -16.55 -11.35 -18.96
CA CYS A 113 -16.81 -12.52 -19.79
C CYS A 113 -15.57 -13.38 -20.14
N SER A 114 -14.34 -12.90 -19.90
CA SER A 114 -13.11 -13.55 -20.43
C SER A 114 -12.42 -14.54 -19.47
N LEU A 115 -12.88 -14.67 -18.23
CA LEU A 115 -12.25 -15.53 -17.20
C LEU A 115 -13.01 -16.84 -16.94
N SER A 116 -14.15 -17.07 -17.59
CA SER A 116 -14.93 -18.32 -17.48
C SER A 116 -14.23 -19.55 -18.09
N SER A 117 -13.17 -19.38 -18.88
CA SER A 117 -12.57 -20.48 -19.66
C SER A 117 -11.33 -21.14 -19.02
N ARG A 118 -10.93 -20.76 -17.80
CA ARG A 118 -9.72 -21.31 -17.14
C ARG A 118 -9.98 -22.21 -15.92
N ALA A 119 -11.22 -22.65 -15.71
CA ALA A 119 -11.56 -23.56 -14.62
C ALA A 119 -11.28 -25.05 -14.89
N ASP A 120 -11.06 -25.47 -16.15
CA ASP A 120 -10.89 -26.90 -16.50
C ASP A 120 -9.48 -27.21 -17.02
N VAL A 121 -8.49 -27.29 -16.13
CA VAL A 121 -7.35 -28.21 -16.32
C VAL A 121 -6.90 -28.73 -14.95
N ARG A 122 -7.59 -29.75 -14.46
CA ARG A 122 -7.04 -30.76 -13.56
C ARG A 122 -7.45 -32.12 -14.08
N SER A 123 -6.52 -32.81 -14.74
CA SER A 123 -6.50 -34.26 -14.88
C SER A 123 -5.10 -34.76 -14.57
#